data_AF-A0A0L0F5Q4-F1
#
_entry.id   AF-A0A0L0F5Q4-F1
#
_cell.length_a   1.000
_cell.length_b   1.000
_cell.length_c   1.000
_cell.angle_alpha   90.00
_cell.angle_beta   90.00
_cell.angle_gamma   90.00
#
_symmetry.space_group_name_H-M   'P 1'
#
loop_
_entity.id
_entity.type
_entity.pdbx_description
1 polymer ?
#
loop_
_entity_poly.entity_id
_entity_poly.type
_entity_poly.pdbx_seq_one_letter_code
_entity_poly.pdbx_strand_id
1 'polypeptide(L)'
;MFGTQMFQLCEYGFVRSPKEFAKAYGRMVGSGKKEDLQRGMLEYQKGPIPTSLLRLEPKLEKIAVGNFKRLLRFMSDRPREEVMRDGQLIIDGAMNNVGLRDEVYCQVIKQLIKNYD
;
A
#
# COMPACT_ATOMS: atom_id res chain seq x y z
N MET A 1 -23.69 -16.03 -14.75
CA MET A 1 -23.18 -15.29 -13.58
C MET A 1 -22.28 -14.19 -14.11
N PHE A 2 -22.57 -12.94 -13.72
CA PHE A 2 -21.84 -11.76 -14.21
C PHE A 2 -20.36 -11.87 -13.83
N GLY A 3 -19.50 -12.04 -14.84
CA GLY A 3 -18.06 -11.94 -14.66
C GLY A 3 -17.75 -10.50 -14.30
N THR A 4 -17.39 -10.24 -13.05
CA THR A 4 -16.88 -8.96 -12.62
C THR A 4 -15.65 -8.67 -13.48
N GLN A 5 -15.74 -7.69 -14.38
CA GLN A 5 -14.59 -7.24 -15.14
C GLN A 5 -13.57 -6.73 -14.12
N MET A 6 -12.54 -7.54 -13.88
CA MET A 6 -11.48 -7.22 -12.93
C MET A 6 -10.86 -5.90 -13.37
N PHE A 7 -10.80 -4.92 -12.47
CA PHE A 7 -10.19 -3.63 -12.76
C PHE A 7 -8.74 -3.85 -13.20
N GLN A 8 -8.49 -3.72 -14.51
CA GLN A 8 -7.17 -3.89 -15.10
C GLN A 8 -6.57 -2.51 -15.40
N LEU A 9 -5.66 -2.05 -14.53
CA LEU A 9 -4.94 -0.79 -14.71
C LEU A 9 -4.24 -0.67 -16.08
N CYS A 10 -3.88 -1.80 -16.70
CA CYS A 10 -3.27 -1.83 -18.03
C CYS A 10 -4.21 -1.45 -19.18
N GLU A 11 -5.52 -1.38 -18.96
CA GLU A 11 -6.50 -0.92 -19.97
C GLU A 11 -6.52 0.61 -20.11
N TYR A 12 -5.88 1.35 -19.20
CA TYR A 12 -5.85 2.81 -19.21
C TYR A 12 -4.52 3.36 -19.78
N GLY A 13 -4.52 3.72 -21.07
CA GLY A 13 -3.33 4.15 -21.80
C GLY A 13 -2.65 5.45 -21.32
N PHE A 14 -3.28 6.21 -20.42
CA PHE A 14 -2.69 7.43 -19.83
C PHE A 14 -2.02 7.19 -18.47
N VAL A 15 -2.10 5.98 -17.93
CA VAL A 15 -1.55 5.63 -16.62
C VAL A 15 -0.14 5.06 -16.81
N ARG A 16 0.80 5.48 -15.97
CA ARG A 16 2.16 4.92 -15.97
C ARG A 16 2.10 3.41 -15.76
N SER A 17 2.99 2.69 -16.41
CA SER A 17 3.15 1.26 -16.10
C SER A 17 3.55 1.08 -14.62
N PRO A 18 3.20 -0.06 -13.99
CA PRO A 18 3.63 -0.37 -12.62
C PRO A 18 5.15 -0.19 -12.40
N LYS A 19 5.96 -0.52 -13.40
CA LYS A 19 7.42 -0.35 -13.38
C LYS A 19 7.84 1.12 -13.35
N GLU A 20 7.22 1.95 -14.17
CA GLU A 20 7.50 3.39 -14.22
C GLU A 20 7.03 4.10 -12.96
N PHE A 21 5.86 3.72 -12.42
CA PHE A 21 5.37 4.24 -11.15
C PHE A 21 6.34 3.90 -10.01
N ALA A 22 6.71 2.63 -9.88
CA ALA A 22 7.63 2.19 -8.83
C ALA A 22 9.00 2.87 -8.93
N LYS A 23 9.53 3.05 -10.14
CA LYS A 23 10.79 3.77 -10.36
C LYS A 23 10.70 5.25 -9.95
N ALA A 24 9.59 5.91 -10.26
CA ALA A 24 9.43 7.35 -10.03
C ALA A 24 9.16 7.69 -8.56
N TYR A 25 8.36 6.88 -7.87
CA TYR A 25 7.85 7.21 -6.54
C TYR A 25 8.32 6.27 -5.43
N GLY A 26 8.76 5.07 -5.80
CA GLY A 26 9.16 4.03 -4.86
C GLY A 26 10.42 4.40 -4.07
N ARG A 27 10.48 3.87 -2.86
CA ARG A 27 11.69 3.85 -2.04
C ARG A 27 12.42 2.52 -2.24
N MET A 28 13.62 2.56 -2.82
CA MET A 28 14.50 1.39 -2.84
C MET A 28 15.05 1.13 -1.44
N VAL A 29 14.87 -0.10 -0.96
CA VAL A 29 15.58 -0.62 0.21
C VAL A 29 16.73 -1.49 -0.30
N GLY A 30 17.96 -0.96 -0.27
CA GLY A 30 19.18 -1.67 -0.67
C GLY A 30 19.41 -1.80 -2.19
N SER A 31 20.44 -2.57 -2.57
CA SER A 31 20.91 -2.81 -3.95
C SER A 31 20.08 -3.85 -4.71
N GLY A 32 18.75 -3.83 -4.57
CA GLY A 32 17.84 -4.80 -5.19
C GLY A 32 17.63 -4.56 -6.70
N LYS A 33 17.21 -5.59 -7.45
CA LYS A 33 16.86 -5.45 -8.87
C LYS A 33 15.58 -4.61 -9.00
N LYS A 34 15.39 -3.90 -10.12
CA LYS A 34 14.22 -3.04 -10.36
C LYS A 34 12.88 -3.78 -10.27
N GLU A 35 12.87 -5.07 -10.59
CA GLU A 35 11.69 -5.93 -10.49
C GLU A 35 11.29 -6.18 -9.03
N ASP A 36 12.26 -6.25 -8.12
CA ASP A 36 12.02 -6.41 -6.68
C ASP A 36 11.38 -5.15 -6.09
N LEU A 37 11.73 -3.96 -6.61
CA LEU A 37 11.09 -2.70 -6.21
C LEU A 37 9.61 -2.67 -6.60
N GLN A 38 9.29 -3.02 -7.85
CA GLN A 38 7.89 -3.05 -8.31
C GLN A 38 7.07 -4.03 -7.47
N ARG A 39 7.56 -5.26 -7.30
CA ARG A 39 6.85 -6.29 -6.53
C ARG A 39 6.69 -5.89 -5.07
N GLY A 40 7.77 -5.43 -4.45
CA GLY A 40 7.77 -4.93 -3.07
C GLY A 40 6.83 -3.73 -2.87
N MET A 41 6.60 -2.94 -3.90
CA MET A 41 5.71 -1.77 -3.82
C MET A 41 4.25 -2.08 -4.13
N LEU A 42 3.96 -3.03 -5.02
CA LEU A 42 2.64 -3.17 -5.65
C LEU A 42 1.99 -4.55 -5.48
N GLU A 43 2.68 -5.57 -4.99
CA GLU A 43 2.11 -6.91 -4.77
C GLU A 43 1.85 -7.19 -3.30
N TYR A 44 0.82 -7.97 -3.00
CA TYR A 44 0.48 -8.41 -1.65
C TYR A 44 1.70 -8.96 -0.89
N GLN A 45 1.76 -8.65 0.41
CA GLN A 45 2.66 -9.30 1.34
C GLN A 45 1.98 -9.54 2.69
N LYS A 46 2.36 -10.64 3.36
CA LYS A 46 1.83 -11.03 4.67
C LYS A 46 2.51 -10.32 5.84
N GLY A 47 3.81 -10.01 5.70
CA GLY A 47 4.62 -9.38 6.73
C GLY A 47 4.59 -7.84 6.67
N PRO A 48 5.06 -7.15 7.72
CA PRO A 48 5.15 -5.69 7.73
C PRO A 48 6.15 -5.17 6.68
N ILE A 49 5.96 -3.93 6.22
CA ILE A 49 6.95 -3.22 5.41
C ILE A 49 8.05 -2.62 6.31
N PRO A 50 9.33 -2.67 5.90
CA PRO A 50 10.43 -2.08 6.66
C PRO A 50 10.47 -0.54 6.53
N THR A 51 9.93 0.00 5.44
CA THR A 51 9.88 1.43 5.12
C THR A 51 8.56 1.78 4.45
N SER A 52 8.23 3.07 4.32
CA SER A 52 7.13 3.51 3.45
C SER A 52 7.34 3.04 2.00
N LEU A 53 6.24 2.88 1.26
CA LEU A 53 6.24 2.51 -0.15
C LEU A 53 6.71 3.69 -1.02
N LEU A 54 6.20 4.88 -0.71
CA LEU A 54 6.58 6.15 -1.33
C LEU A 54 7.73 6.82 -0.57
N ARG A 55 8.41 7.74 -1.26
CA ARG A 55 9.37 8.65 -0.63
C ARG A 55 8.62 9.70 0.18
N LEU A 56 8.75 9.63 1.49
CA LEU A 56 8.10 10.53 2.44
C LEU A 56 9.12 11.31 3.27
N GLU A 57 8.68 12.39 3.90
CA GLU A 57 9.44 13.04 4.96
C GLU A 57 9.64 12.07 6.15
N PRO A 58 10.77 12.13 6.88
CA PRO A 58 11.07 11.20 7.97
C PRO A 58 9.98 11.08 9.04
N LYS A 59 9.27 12.18 9.33
CA LYS A 59 8.15 12.20 10.28
C LYS A 59 6.96 11.36 9.81
N LEU A 60 6.68 11.38 8.51
CA LEU A 60 5.55 10.68 7.89
C LEU A 60 5.88 9.20 7.65
N GLU A 61 7.14 8.88 7.39
CA GLU A 61 7.59 7.50 7.18
C GLU A 61 7.28 6.59 8.38
N LYS A 62 7.51 7.06 9.60
CA LYS A 62 7.16 6.30 10.81
C LYS A 62 5.66 6.02 10.90
N ILE A 63 4.84 6.99 10.53
CA ILE A 63 3.38 6.87 10.52
C ILE A 63 2.96 5.87 9.43
N ALA A 64 3.54 5.96 8.23
CA ALA A 64 3.28 5.06 7.12
C ALA A 64 3.55 3.59 7.46
N VAL A 65 4.69 3.29 8.09
CA VAL A 65 5.04 1.93 8.55
C VAL A 65 4.06 1.46 9.63
N GLY A 66 3.64 2.35 10.53
CA GLY A 66 2.60 2.08 11.53
C GLY A 66 1.24 1.77 10.89
N ASN A 67 0.84 2.54 9.89
CA ASN A 67 -0.41 2.34 9.14
C ASN A 67 -0.43 1.00 8.41
N PHE A 68 0.68 0.58 7.83
CA PHE A 68 0.73 -0.75 7.19
C PHE A 68 0.52 -1.88 8.20
N LYS A 69 1.07 -1.77 9.42
CA LYS A 69 0.81 -2.74 10.50
C LYS A 69 -0.66 -2.71 10.96
N ARG A 70 -1.31 -1.55 10.95
CA ARG A 70 -2.76 -1.42 11.20
C ARG A 70 -3.55 -2.09 10.09
N LEU A 71 -3.18 -1.89 8.83
CA LEU A 71 -3.84 -2.49 7.67
C LEU A 71 -3.76 -4.03 7.72
N LEU A 72 -2.60 -4.60 8.05
CA LEU A 72 -2.46 -6.05 8.21
C LEU A 72 -3.39 -6.60 9.31
N ARG A 73 -3.52 -5.89 10.44
CA ARG A 73 -4.43 -6.26 11.54
C ARG A 73 -5.90 -6.07 11.16
N PHE A 74 -6.22 -5.01 10.41
CA PHE A 74 -7.54 -4.76 9.86
C PHE A 74 -8.01 -5.90 8.96
N MET A 75 -7.12 -6.43 8.13
CA MET A 75 -7.38 -7.57 7.23
C MET A 75 -7.28 -8.94 7.92
N SER A 76 -6.91 -8.99 9.20
CA SER A 76 -6.81 -10.24 9.95
C SER A 76 -8.18 -10.65 10.50
N ASP A 77 -8.36 -11.93 10.78
CA ASP A 77 -9.51 -12.43 11.51
C ASP A 77 -9.41 -12.02 13.00
N ARG A 78 -9.98 -10.86 13.31
CA ARG A 78 -9.95 -10.20 14.64
C ARG A 78 -11.34 -9.66 14.98
N PRO A 79 -11.61 -9.39 16.28
CA PRO A 79 -12.86 -8.76 16.68
C PRO A 79 -13.16 -7.47 15.92
N ARG A 80 -14.43 -7.24 15.60
CA ARG A 80 -14.89 -6.11 14.77
C ARG A 80 -14.43 -4.77 15.34
N GLU A 81 -14.46 -4.62 16.66
CA GLU A 81 -14.09 -3.39 17.36
C GLU A 81 -12.60 -3.07 17.18
N GLU A 82 -11.74 -4.11 17.19
CA GLU A 82 -10.30 -3.95 16.96
C GLU A 82 -10.00 -3.52 15.53
N VAL A 83 -10.60 -4.18 14.54
CA VAL A 83 -10.38 -3.84 13.12
C VAL A 83 -10.93 -2.44 12.82
N MET A 84 -12.12 -2.09 13.32
CA MET A 84 -12.68 -0.74 13.12
C MET A 84 -11.80 0.34 13.74
N ARG A 85 -11.22 0.08 14.93
CA ARG A 85 -10.27 1.01 15.56
C ARG A 85 -9.01 1.21 14.71
N ASP A 86 -8.45 0.13 14.17
CA ASP A 86 -7.27 0.23 13.31
C ASP A 86 -7.59 0.97 12.00
N GLY A 87 -8.76 0.75 11.40
CA GLY A 87 -9.26 1.49 10.24
C GLY A 87 -9.40 2.99 10.52
N GLN A 88 -10.03 3.35 11.65
CA GLN A 88 -10.18 4.75 12.05
C GLN A 88 -8.82 5.44 12.22
N LEU A 89 -7.85 4.78 12.85
CA LEU A 89 -6.51 5.34 13.04
C LEU A 89 -5.75 5.55 11.72
N ILE A 90 -5.97 4.70 10.71
CA ILE A 90 -5.43 4.90 9.36
C ILE A 90 -6.04 6.15 8.72
N ILE A 91 -7.37 6.28 8.80
CA ILE A 91 -8.12 7.41 8.24
C ILE A 91 -7.69 8.72 8.92
N ASP A 92 -7.67 8.76 10.25
CA ASP A 92 -7.26 9.94 11.02
C ASP A 92 -5.83 10.36 10.68
N GLY A 93 -4.92 9.38 10.51
CA GLY A 93 -3.55 9.65 10.07
C GLY A 93 -3.49 10.35 8.71
N ALA A 94 -4.27 9.89 7.73
CA ALA A 94 -4.34 10.47 6.39
C ALA A 94 -5.08 11.82 6.32
N MET A 95 -6.10 11.99 7.17
CA MET A 95 -6.86 13.24 7.28
C MET A 95 -5.98 14.37 7.82
N ASN A 96 -5.22 14.10 8.87
CA ASN A 96 -4.34 15.07 9.52
C ASN A 96 -3.02 15.31 8.77
N ASN A 97 -2.63 14.43 7.85
CA ASN A 97 -1.36 14.50 7.13
C ASN A 97 -1.57 14.32 5.62
N VAL A 98 -1.68 15.43 4.88
CA VAL A 98 -1.90 15.42 3.41
C VAL A 98 -0.84 14.57 2.68
N GLY A 99 0.43 14.68 3.08
CA GLY A 99 1.53 13.90 2.48
C GLY A 99 1.47 12.39 2.72
N LEU A 100 0.53 11.89 3.53
CA LEU A 100 0.35 10.46 3.81
C LEU A 100 -0.75 9.82 2.96
N ARG A 101 -1.58 10.62 2.27
CA ARG A 101 -2.77 10.12 1.59
C ARG A 101 -2.42 9.16 0.46
N ASP A 102 -1.50 9.55 -0.42
CA ASP A 102 -1.06 8.70 -1.52
C ASP A 102 -0.42 7.40 -1.03
N GLU A 103 0.31 7.47 0.09
CA GLU A 103 0.90 6.29 0.73
C GLU A 103 -0.19 5.33 1.21
N VAL A 104 -1.22 5.84 1.90
CA VAL A 104 -2.34 5.00 2.37
C VAL A 104 -3.07 4.34 1.20
N TYR A 105 -3.32 5.08 0.10
CA TYR A 105 -3.89 4.49 -1.11
C TYR A 105 -2.99 3.38 -1.68
N CYS A 106 -1.68 3.62 -1.80
CA CYS A 106 -0.74 2.62 -2.30
C CYS A 106 -0.72 1.37 -1.42
N GLN A 107 -0.73 1.52 -0.10
CA GLN A 107 -0.74 0.40 0.85
C GLN A 107 -2.00 -0.46 0.72
N VAL A 108 -3.17 0.16 0.60
CA VAL A 108 -4.44 -0.56 0.39
C VAL A 108 -4.42 -1.29 -0.95
N ILE A 109 -4.05 -0.59 -2.04
CA ILE A 109 -4.00 -1.18 -3.39
C ILE A 109 -3.03 -2.37 -3.42
N LYS A 110 -1.83 -2.24 -2.84
CA LYS A 110 -0.84 -3.32 -2.72
C LYS A 110 -1.44 -4.57 -2.09
N GLN A 111 -2.22 -4.43 -1.01
CA GLN A 111 -2.80 -5.57 -0.31
C GLN A 111 -4.00 -6.21 -1.04
N LEU A 112 -4.52 -5.57 -2.08
CA LEU A 112 -5.58 -6.10 -2.95
C LEU A 112 -5.01 -6.79 -4.20
N ILE A 113 -3.80 -6.43 -4.64
CA ILE A 113 -3.18 -6.98 -5.85
C ILE A 113 -2.51 -8.33 -5.53
N LYS A 114 -2.94 -9.38 -6.26
CA LYS A 114 -2.43 -10.77 -6.10
C LYS A 114 -2.60 -11.29 -4.67
N ASN A 115 -3.66 -10.85 -3.98
CA ASN A 115 -4.10 -11.46 -2.75
C ASN A 115 -5.12 -12.55 -3.11
N TYR A 116 -4.81 -13.81 -2.78
CA TYR A 116 -5.62 -14.99 -3.13
C TYR A 116 -6.22 -15.68 -1.90
N ASP A 117 -6.02 -15.10 -0.72
CA ASP A 117 -6.63 -15.55 0.54
C ASP A 117 -8.12 -15.12 0.60
#